data_AF-A0A078KZK6-F1
#
_entry.id   AF-A0A078KZK6-F1
#
_cell.length_a   1.000
_cell.length_b   1.000
_cell.length_c   1.000
_cell.angle_alpha   90.00
_cell.angle_beta   90.00
_cell.angle_gamma   90.00
#
_symmetry.space_group_name_H-M   'P 1'
#
loop_
_entity.id
_entity.type
_entity.pdbx_description
1 polymer ?
#
loop_
_entity_poly.entity_id
_entity_poly.type
_entity_poly.pdbx_seq_one_letter_code
_entity_poly.pdbx_strand_id
1 'polypeptide(L)'
;MENNKSVKLIKSVIDKIKPVEGKDQVFYRDEQLKGFALRVTAAGVKSFVVETRITNKVKRITLGKYGQLTAEEARKQAKHLLGQVAKGDNPVAENKTNKIKSLSLQEVFNDYLKARKDLKALTIKDYQSVLKQVMPDGLGKPLINITREMIAKRHAQYGQTNSKARANYAMRVLRAVFNFAVHEYQLDDGQPIIAINPVEYLSHARSWYRVDRKNTMIKNHQLAAWSEALTKLGEQESYPQATMWKDYFLLILYTGLRRMEAASLSWKDIDFQAKTFTVQDTKNREIHTLPMSDVLY
;
A
#
# COMPACT_ATOMS: atom_id res chain seq x y z
N MET A 1 22.03 -22.31 30.14
CA MET A 1 23.49 -22.24 30.43
C MET A 1 24.22 -22.32 29.09
N GLU A 2 24.55 -21.18 28.50
CA GLU A 2 25.21 -21.11 27.18
C GLU A 2 26.71 -21.41 27.33
N ASN A 3 27.20 -22.37 26.54
CA ASN A 3 28.59 -22.82 26.54
C ASN A 3 29.52 -21.65 26.21
N ASN A 4 30.19 -21.12 27.22
CA ASN A 4 30.97 -19.88 27.16
C ASN A 4 32.43 -20.17 26.74
N LYS A 5 32.64 -20.89 25.62
CA LYS A 5 34.00 -21.14 25.10
C LYS A 5 34.44 -19.94 24.26
N SER A 6 35.32 -19.12 24.82
CA SER A 6 36.11 -18.14 24.05
C SER A 6 37.11 -18.87 23.16
N VAL A 7 37.17 -18.52 21.88
CA VAL A 7 38.02 -19.17 20.89
C VAL A 7 38.67 -18.08 20.04
N LYS A 8 39.97 -18.21 19.76
CA LYS A 8 40.65 -17.35 18.78
C LYS A 8 40.12 -17.65 17.38
N LEU A 9 39.30 -16.76 16.82
CA LEU A 9 38.69 -16.95 15.49
C LEU A 9 39.72 -16.67 14.39
N ILE A 10 40.49 -17.69 14.02
CA ILE A 10 41.39 -17.71 12.86
C ILE A 10 40.94 -18.77 11.86
N LYS A 11 41.32 -18.62 10.59
CA LYS A 11 40.89 -19.49 9.46
C LYS A 11 40.98 -20.98 9.82
N SER A 12 42.15 -21.42 10.30
CA SER A 12 42.42 -22.82 10.67
C SER A 12 41.52 -23.37 11.78
N VAL A 13 41.07 -22.51 12.70
CA VAL A 13 40.16 -22.90 13.79
C VAL A 13 38.72 -22.93 13.28
N ILE A 14 38.32 -21.91 12.52
CA ILE A 14 36.97 -21.81 11.97
C ILE A 14 36.67 -22.98 11.04
N ASP A 15 37.62 -23.39 10.20
CA ASP A 15 37.45 -24.52 9.28
C ASP A 15 37.13 -25.82 10.02
N LYS A 16 37.76 -26.05 11.18
CA LYS A 16 37.59 -27.25 12.02
C LYS A 16 36.29 -27.28 12.83
N ILE A 17 35.60 -26.14 12.97
CA ILE A 17 34.34 -26.08 13.72
C ILE A 17 33.24 -26.80 12.92
N LYS A 18 32.65 -27.82 13.54
CA LYS A 18 31.49 -28.56 13.02
C LYS A 18 30.20 -28.12 13.72
N PRO A 19 29.03 -28.30 13.08
CA PRO A 19 27.73 -28.14 13.74
C PRO A 19 27.67 -29.02 14.99
N VAL A 20 26.97 -28.55 16.03
CA VAL A 20 26.73 -29.35 17.23
C VAL A 20 25.38 -30.03 17.07
N GLU A 21 25.38 -31.37 17.16
CA GLU A 21 24.14 -32.16 17.10
C GLU A 21 23.17 -31.77 18.22
N GLY A 22 21.88 -31.65 17.88
CA GLY A 22 20.81 -31.28 18.82
C GLY A 22 20.68 -29.78 19.13
N LYS A 23 21.41 -28.89 18.45
CA LYS A 23 21.25 -27.42 18.57
C LYS A 23 21.04 -26.75 17.22
N ASP A 24 20.04 -25.86 17.14
CA ASP A 24 19.74 -25.09 15.92
C ASP A 24 20.87 -24.13 15.52
N GLN A 25 21.51 -23.53 16.52
CA GLN A 25 22.65 -22.63 16.33
C GLN A 25 23.56 -22.58 17.56
N VAL A 26 24.86 -22.39 17.30
CA VAL A 26 25.90 -22.23 18.33
C VAL A 26 26.74 -20.99 18.03
N PHE A 27 27.12 -20.27 19.08
CA PHE A 27 27.95 -19.06 19.00
C PHE A 27 29.31 -19.32 19.63
N TYR A 28 30.39 -19.09 18.86
CA TYR A 28 31.77 -19.15 19.32
C TYR A 28 32.30 -17.73 19.47
N ARG A 29 32.53 -17.28 20.71
CA ARG A 29 32.97 -15.90 21.00
C ARG A 29 34.46 -15.74 20.72
N ASP A 30 34.85 -14.63 20.11
CA ASP A 30 36.25 -14.32 19.84
C ASP A 30 36.98 -13.97 21.13
N GLU A 31 38.20 -14.47 21.25
CA GLU A 31 39.06 -14.19 22.39
C GLU A 31 39.68 -12.78 22.34
N GLN A 32 39.91 -12.25 21.14
CA GLN A 32 40.59 -10.96 20.95
C GLN A 32 39.64 -9.76 21.02
N LEU A 33 38.41 -9.91 20.51
CA LEU A 33 37.42 -8.85 20.46
C LEU A 33 36.13 -9.27 21.19
N LYS A 34 35.94 -8.77 22.41
CA LYS A 34 34.70 -8.98 23.17
C LYS A 34 33.50 -8.42 22.39
N GLY A 35 32.44 -9.21 22.29
CA GLY A 35 31.26 -8.88 21.48
C GLY A 35 31.35 -9.33 20.02
N PHE A 36 32.47 -9.90 19.56
CA PHE A 36 32.56 -10.55 18.25
C PHE A 36 32.42 -12.07 18.40
N ALA A 37 31.65 -12.71 17.53
CA ALA A 37 31.45 -14.16 17.57
C ALA A 37 31.21 -14.77 16.18
N LEU A 38 31.42 -16.07 16.07
CA LEU A 38 31.02 -16.88 14.92
C LEU A 38 29.73 -17.65 15.26
N ARG A 39 28.68 -17.42 14.49
CA ARG A 39 27.44 -18.21 14.52
C ARG A 39 27.56 -19.39 13.55
N VAL A 40 27.28 -20.59 14.04
CA VAL A 40 27.23 -21.84 13.25
C VAL A 40 25.83 -22.44 13.40
N THR A 41 25.11 -22.60 12.30
CA THR A 41 23.78 -23.22 12.27
C THR A 41 23.88 -24.74 12.20
N ALA A 42 22.81 -25.47 12.53
CA ALA A 42 22.70 -26.92 12.34
C ALA A 42 23.07 -27.37 10.90
N ALA A 43 22.70 -26.56 9.90
CA ALA A 43 23.03 -26.79 8.48
C ALA A 43 24.50 -26.52 8.10
N GLY A 44 25.38 -26.18 9.05
CA GLY A 44 26.80 -25.91 8.79
C GLY A 44 27.14 -24.52 8.26
N VAL A 45 26.15 -23.61 8.11
CA VAL A 45 26.41 -22.23 7.71
C VAL A 45 27.13 -21.48 8.83
N LYS A 46 28.31 -20.95 8.52
CA LYS A 46 29.15 -20.15 9.42
C LYS A 46 29.00 -18.66 9.07
N SER A 47 28.66 -17.83 10.04
CA SER A 47 28.51 -16.38 9.84
C SER A 47 29.09 -15.59 11.00
N PHE A 48 29.76 -14.49 10.70
CA PHE A 48 30.29 -13.58 11.71
C PHE A 48 29.18 -12.69 12.25
N VAL A 49 29.12 -12.55 13.57
CA VAL A 49 28.11 -11.74 14.28
C VAL A 49 28.76 -10.85 15.34
N VAL A 50 28.16 -9.69 15.56
CA VAL A 50 28.47 -8.79 16.66
C VAL A 50 27.33 -8.87 17.67
N GLU A 51 27.64 -9.21 18.91
CA GLU A 51 26.74 -9.19 20.05
C GLU A 51 27.05 -7.95 20.89
N THR A 52 26.10 -7.02 20.95
CA THR A 52 26.25 -5.75 21.68
C THR A 52 24.96 -5.37 22.37
N ARG A 53 25.06 -4.56 23.43
CA ARG A 53 23.88 -4.04 24.15
C ARG A 53 23.54 -2.66 23.58
N ILE A 54 22.33 -2.54 23.05
CA ILE A 54 21.78 -1.29 22.56
C ILE A 54 20.47 -1.09 23.31
N THR A 55 20.28 0.10 23.91
CA THR A 55 19.06 0.43 24.70
C THR A 55 18.68 -0.66 25.72
N ASN A 56 19.67 -1.12 26.49
CA ASN A 56 19.55 -2.18 27.51
C ASN A 56 19.09 -3.57 27.01
N LYS A 57 19.01 -3.79 25.69
CA LYS A 57 18.70 -5.09 25.08
C LYS A 57 19.93 -5.63 24.33
N VAL A 58 20.18 -6.93 24.44
CA VAL A 58 21.23 -7.60 23.65
C VAL A 58 20.74 -7.71 22.21
N LYS A 59 21.40 -7.02 21.28
CA LYS A 59 21.16 -7.14 19.84
C LYS A 59 22.34 -7.87 19.19
N ARG A 60 22.02 -8.73 18.23
CA ARG A 60 23.00 -9.49 17.43
C ARG A 60 22.93 -9.02 15.99
N ILE A 61 24.06 -8.56 15.44
CA ILE A 61 24.17 -8.01 14.09
C ILE A 61 25.07 -8.94 13.27
N THR A 62 24.55 -9.51 12.19
CA THR A 62 25.34 -10.36 11.28
C THR A 62 26.17 -9.49 10.35
N LEU A 63 27.49 -9.71 10.31
CA LEU A 63 28.41 -9.00 9.41
C LEU A 63 28.50 -9.68 8.04
N GLY A 64 28.48 -11.02 8.01
CA GLY A 64 28.44 -11.78 6.77
C GLY A 64 28.85 -13.24 6.94
N LYS A 65 28.83 -14.01 5.85
CA LYS A 65 29.15 -15.44 5.85
C LYS A 65 30.67 -15.65 5.79
N TYR A 66 31.14 -16.65 6.53
CA TYR A 66 32.51 -17.13 6.41
C TYR A 66 32.74 -17.71 5.01
N GLY A 67 33.82 -17.30 4.34
CA GLY A 67 34.11 -17.60 2.93
C GLY A 67 33.88 -16.41 2.00
N GLN A 68 32.91 -15.54 2.30
CA GLN A 68 32.76 -14.23 1.65
C GLN A 68 33.53 -13.14 2.40
N LEU A 69 33.61 -13.25 3.73
CA LEU A 69 34.46 -12.43 4.57
C LEU A 69 35.51 -13.31 5.24
N THR A 70 36.73 -12.80 5.34
CA THR A 70 37.77 -13.40 6.20
C THR A 70 37.53 -13.04 7.66
N ALA A 71 38.12 -13.83 8.57
CA ALA A 71 38.01 -13.56 10.00
C ALA A 71 38.62 -12.20 10.40
N GLU A 72 39.68 -11.77 9.71
CA GLU A 72 40.35 -10.49 9.98
C GLU A 72 39.51 -9.30 9.50
N GLU A 73 38.95 -9.36 8.29
CA GLU A 73 38.05 -8.33 7.76
C GLU A 73 36.79 -8.21 8.63
N ALA A 74 36.19 -9.35 8.99
CA ALA A 74 35.04 -9.37 9.88
C ALA A 74 35.36 -8.80 11.27
N ARG A 75 36.57 -9.08 11.82
CA ARG A 75 37.02 -8.50 13.09
C ARG A 75 37.22 -6.98 12.98
N LYS A 76 37.74 -6.47 11.86
CA LYS A 76 37.89 -5.03 11.61
C LYS A 76 36.53 -4.33 11.53
N GLN A 77 35.57 -4.91 10.80
CA GLN A 77 34.19 -4.42 10.73
C GLN A 77 33.49 -4.47 12.10
N ALA A 78 33.69 -5.56 12.86
CA ALA A 78 33.17 -5.69 14.21
C ALA A 78 33.72 -4.59 15.14
N LYS A 79 35.02 -4.30 15.08
CA LYS A 79 35.65 -3.25 15.88
C LYS A 79 35.07 -1.86 15.56
N HIS A 80 34.84 -1.56 14.28
CA HIS A 80 34.20 -0.32 13.87
C HIS A 80 32.77 -0.20 14.43
N LEU A 81 31.97 -1.25 14.27
CA LEU A 81 30.57 -1.26 14.69
C LEU A 81 30.43 -1.19 16.22
N LEU A 82 31.27 -1.93 16.96
CA LEU A 82 31.35 -1.84 18.42
C LEU A 82 31.80 -0.45 18.89
N GLY A 83 32.71 0.19 18.15
CA GLY A 83 33.13 1.57 18.41
C GLY A 83 32.00 2.58 18.22
N GLN A 84 31.16 2.43 17.20
CA GLN A 84 29.96 3.27 17.01
C GLN A 84 28.97 3.09 18.16
N VAL A 85 28.70 1.85 18.56
CA VAL A 85 27.81 1.58 19.71
C VAL A 85 28.36 2.14 21.02
N ALA A 86 29.68 2.08 21.23
CA ALA A 86 30.33 2.66 22.40
C ALA A 86 30.25 4.20 22.44
N LYS A 87 30.17 4.86 21.28
CA LYS A 87 29.92 6.31 21.17
C LYS A 87 28.46 6.69 21.42
N GLY A 88 27.56 5.71 21.56
CA GLY A 88 26.13 5.92 21.76
C GLY A 88 25.29 5.76 20.48
N ASP A 89 25.91 5.49 19.32
CA ASP A 89 25.19 5.32 18.06
C ASP A 89 24.50 3.95 17.98
N ASN A 90 23.30 3.90 17.40
CA ASN A 90 22.56 2.65 17.18
C ASN A 90 22.58 2.29 15.68
N PRO A 91 23.57 1.55 15.18
CA PRO A 91 23.69 1.21 13.75
C PRO A 91 22.54 0.33 13.24
N VAL A 92 21.81 -0.36 14.13
CA VAL A 92 20.61 -1.11 13.76
C VAL A 92 19.44 -0.16 13.50
N ALA A 93 19.24 0.84 14.36
CA ALA A 93 18.25 1.89 14.16
C ALA A 93 18.55 2.67 12.89
N GLU A 94 19.82 3.01 12.66
CA GLU A 94 20.25 3.78 11.50
C GLU A 94 19.97 3.04 10.20
N ASN A 95 20.32 1.75 10.11
CA ASN A 95 20.02 0.93 8.94
C ASN A 95 18.51 0.79 8.69
N LYS A 96 17.72 0.56 9.75
CA LYS A 96 16.25 0.50 9.65
C LYS A 96 15.69 1.85 9.17
N THR A 97 16.18 2.94 9.73
CA THR A 97 15.80 4.31 9.36
C THR A 97 16.14 4.60 7.90
N ASN A 98 17.35 4.25 7.44
CA ASN A 98 17.78 4.44 6.05
C ASN A 98 16.90 3.63 5.09
N LYS A 99 16.57 2.38 5.44
CA LYS A 99 15.64 1.57 4.65
C LYS A 99 14.27 2.23 4.54
N ILE A 100 13.71 2.70 5.64
CA ILE A 100 12.39 3.33 5.62
C ILE A 100 12.43 4.67 4.87
N LYS A 101 13.49 5.48 5.04
CA LYS A 101 13.72 6.70 4.27
C LYS A 101 13.85 6.45 2.77
N SER A 102 14.30 5.27 2.37
CA SER A 102 14.43 4.88 0.96
C SER A 102 13.14 4.37 0.33
N LEU A 103 12.09 4.08 1.12
CA LEU A 103 10.83 3.58 0.59
C LEU A 103 10.19 4.58 -0.36
N SER A 104 9.89 4.09 -1.56
CA SER A 104 9.20 4.84 -2.59
C SER A 104 7.73 5.05 -2.27
N LEU A 105 7.12 6.07 -2.89
CA LEU A 105 5.66 6.27 -2.82
C LEU A 105 4.89 5.02 -3.27
N GLN A 106 5.36 4.33 -4.31
CA GLN A 106 4.72 3.12 -4.82
C GLN A 106 4.72 1.98 -3.80
N GLU A 107 5.85 1.77 -3.11
CA GLU A 107 5.96 0.74 -2.07
C GLU A 107 5.03 1.03 -0.90
N VAL A 108 5.06 2.28 -0.40
CA VAL A 108 4.20 2.69 0.71
C VAL A 108 2.71 2.65 0.31
N PHE A 109 2.38 3.02 -0.92
CA PHE A 109 1.02 2.89 -1.44
C PHE A 109 0.57 1.43 -1.51
N ASN A 110 1.44 0.50 -1.92
CA ASN A 110 1.12 -0.92 -1.92
C ASN A 110 0.91 -1.46 -0.50
N ASP A 111 1.71 -1.01 0.47
CA ASP A 111 1.52 -1.38 1.88
C ASP A 111 0.22 -0.81 2.45
N TYR A 112 -0.13 0.43 2.10
CA TYR A 112 -1.43 1.03 2.41
C TYR A 112 -2.61 0.19 1.87
N LEU A 113 -2.51 -0.27 0.63
CA LEU A 113 -3.54 -1.12 0.02
C LEU A 113 -3.66 -2.48 0.73
N LYS A 114 -2.53 -3.09 1.15
CA LYS A 114 -2.54 -4.35 1.92
C LYS A 114 -3.17 -4.18 3.30
N ALA A 115 -2.91 -3.04 3.96
CA ALA A 115 -3.49 -2.74 5.28
C ALA A 115 -5.01 -2.53 5.19
N ARG A 116 -5.52 -2.01 4.07
CA ARG A 116 -6.94 -1.73 3.82
C ARG A 116 -7.67 -2.92 3.20
N LYS A 117 -8.04 -3.89 4.04
CA LYS A 117 -8.67 -5.16 3.61
C LYS A 117 -10.06 -5.01 2.97
N ASP A 118 -10.81 -3.96 3.31
CA ASP A 118 -12.22 -3.83 2.91
C ASP A 118 -12.46 -2.98 1.65
N LEU A 119 -11.40 -2.64 0.90
CA LEU A 119 -11.53 -1.86 -0.32
C LEU A 119 -12.00 -2.74 -1.49
N LYS A 120 -13.07 -2.30 -2.18
CA LYS A 120 -13.51 -2.96 -3.42
C LYS A 120 -12.41 -2.88 -4.48
N ALA A 121 -12.27 -3.94 -5.29
CA ALA A 121 -11.27 -4.01 -6.36
C ALA A 121 -11.31 -2.81 -7.33
N LEU A 122 -12.51 -2.32 -7.64
CA LEU A 122 -12.69 -1.13 -8.48
C LEU A 122 -12.11 0.14 -7.83
N THR A 123 -12.22 0.28 -6.50
CA THR A 123 -11.63 1.41 -5.77
C THR A 123 -10.10 1.35 -5.81
N ILE A 124 -9.53 0.16 -5.64
CA ILE A 124 -8.08 -0.08 -5.76
C ILE A 124 -7.59 0.33 -7.16
N LYS A 125 -8.28 -0.14 -8.21
CA LYS A 125 -7.96 0.20 -9.61
C LYS A 125 -8.02 1.72 -9.85
N ASP A 126 -9.03 2.39 -9.29
CA ASP A 126 -9.20 3.84 -9.43
C ASP A 126 -8.10 4.62 -8.68
N TYR A 127 -7.71 4.18 -7.47
CA TYR A 127 -6.58 4.77 -6.73
C TYR A 127 -5.26 4.62 -7.52
N GLN A 128 -4.98 3.42 -8.03
CA GLN A 128 -3.79 3.17 -8.86
C GLN A 128 -3.80 4.04 -10.12
N SER A 129 -4.94 4.10 -10.80
CA SER A 129 -5.10 4.89 -12.03
C SER A 129 -4.88 6.37 -11.77
N VAL A 130 -5.50 6.94 -10.74
CA VAL A 130 -5.41 8.37 -10.48
C VAL A 130 -4.00 8.79 -10.05
N LEU A 131 -3.31 7.99 -9.23
CA LEU A 131 -1.93 8.28 -8.83
C LEU A 131 -0.98 8.21 -10.03
N LYS A 132 -1.12 7.19 -10.89
CA LYS A 132 -0.32 7.06 -12.11
C LYS A 132 -0.56 8.21 -13.09
N GLN A 133 -1.78 8.74 -13.16
CA GLN A 133 -2.11 9.86 -14.04
C GLN A 133 -1.60 11.21 -13.51
N VAL A 134 -1.78 11.50 -12.22
CA VAL A 134 -1.49 12.82 -11.65
C VAL A 134 -0.04 12.94 -11.19
N MET A 135 0.57 11.85 -10.74
CA MET A 135 1.92 11.86 -10.17
C MET A 135 2.81 10.69 -10.67
N PRO A 136 2.91 10.47 -12.00
CA PRO A 136 3.69 9.34 -12.54
C PRO A 136 5.15 9.35 -12.05
N ASP A 137 5.80 10.51 -12.13
CA ASP A 137 7.21 10.68 -11.72
C ASP A 137 7.43 10.66 -10.20
N GLY A 138 6.35 10.71 -9.41
CA GLY A 138 6.41 10.63 -7.95
C GLY A 138 6.38 9.20 -7.43
N LEU A 139 5.83 8.24 -8.20
CA LEU A 139 5.66 6.87 -7.75
C LEU A 139 6.98 6.19 -7.37
N GLY A 140 8.03 6.40 -8.17
CA GLY A 140 9.36 5.85 -7.91
C GLY A 140 10.22 6.68 -6.96
N LYS A 141 9.75 7.85 -6.49
CA LYS A 141 10.53 8.70 -5.58
C LYS A 141 10.36 8.24 -4.14
N PRO A 142 11.42 8.33 -3.32
CA PRO A 142 11.29 8.15 -1.88
C PRO A 142 10.20 9.06 -1.31
N LEU A 143 9.33 8.51 -0.45
CA LEU A 143 8.17 9.24 0.07
C LEU A 143 8.58 10.52 0.81
N ILE A 144 9.70 10.48 1.53
CA ILE A 144 10.29 11.63 2.25
C ILE A 144 10.74 12.76 1.32
N ASN A 145 11.03 12.46 0.05
CA ASN A 145 11.48 13.45 -0.94
C ASN A 145 10.32 14.11 -1.70
N ILE A 146 9.07 13.74 -1.41
CA ILE A 146 7.89 14.37 -2.01
C ILE A 146 7.54 15.61 -1.20
N THR A 147 7.87 16.77 -1.74
CA THR A 147 7.69 18.06 -1.04
C THR A 147 6.30 18.67 -1.29
N ARG A 148 5.91 19.61 -0.43
CA ARG A 148 4.67 20.38 -0.60
C ARG A 148 4.63 21.17 -1.91
N GLU A 149 5.77 21.67 -2.39
CA GLU A 149 5.89 22.40 -3.65
C GLU A 149 5.65 21.46 -4.84
N MET A 150 6.17 20.23 -4.77
CA MET A 150 5.89 19.20 -5.79
C MET A 150 4.40 18.86 -5.83
N ILE A 151 3.77 18.70 -4.67
CA ILE A 151 2.34 18.43 -4.55
C ILE A 151 1.52 19.58 -5.16
N ALA A 152 1.78 20.82 -4.74
CA ALA A 152 1.08 22.00 -5.24
C ALA A 152 1.26 22.15 -6.76
N LYS A 153 2.49 22.00 -7.27
CA LYS A 153 2.78 22.08 -8.70
C LYS A 153 2.03 21.02 -9.50
N ARG A 154 2.04 19.76 -9.05
CA ARG A 154 1.35 18.65 -9.77
C ARG A 154 -0.16 18.79 -9.71
N HIS A 155 -0.71 19.17 -8.55
CA HIS A 155 -2.13 19.44 -8.38
C HIS A 155 -2.59 20.57 -9.32
N ALA A 156 -1.85 21.69 -9.34
CA ALA A 156 -2.15 22.83 -10.20
C ALA A 156 -2.09 22.43 -11.69
N GLN A 157 -0.96 21.85 -12.12
CA GLN A 157 -0.73 21.45 -13.51
C GLN A 157 -1.84 20.53 -14.03
N TYR A 158 -2.11 19.42 -13.34
CA TYR A 158 -3.11 18.45 -13.80
C TYR A 158 -4.54 19.03 -13.77
N GLY A 159 -4.85 19.87 -12.78
CA GLY A 159 -6.16 20.51 -12.68
C GLY A 159 -6.41 21.56 -13.77
N GLN A 160 -5.37 22.22 -14.27
CA GLN A 160 -5.45 23.20 -15.35
C GLN A 160 -5.55 22.55 -16.73
N THR A 161 -4.75 21.50 -17.00
CA THR A 161 -4.70 20.89 -18.34
C THR A 161 -5.76 19.81 -18.54
N ASN A 162 -6.18 19.13 -17.47
CA ASN A 162 -6.98 17.92 -17.57
C ASN A 162 -8.29 18.06 -16.77
N SER A 163 -8.26 17.75 -15.47
CA SER A 163 -9.48 17.70 -14.65
C SER A 163 -9.22 18.08 -13.21
N LYS A 164 -9.85 19.18 -12.79
CA LYS A 164 -9.88 19.68 -11.41
C LYS A 164 -10.36 18.62 -10.41
N ALA A 165 -11.39 17.86 -10.78
CA ALA A 165 -11.95 16.80 -9.93
C ALA A 165 -10.96 15.64 -9.72
N ARG A 166 -10.32 15.17 -10.79
CA ARG A 166 -9.28 14.11 -10.72
C ARG A 166 -8.04 14.59 -9.97
N ALA A 167 -7.61 15.85 -10.16
CA ALA A 167 -6.51 16.44 -9.40
C ALA A 167 -6.80 16.42 -7.90
N ASN A 168 -7.98 16.90 -7.48
CA ASN A 168 -8.41 16.85 -6.09
C ASN A 168 -8.46 15.40 -5.56
N TYR A 169 -9.00 14.47 -6.35
CA TYR A 169 -9.12 13.08 -5.94
C TYR A 169 -7.74 12.42 -5.72
N ALA A 170 -6.79 12.63 -6.62
CA ALA A 170 -5.42 12.14 -6.46
C ALA A 170 -4.79 12.64 -5.15
N MET A 171 -4.96 13.92 -4.83
CA MET A 171 -4.41 14.49 -3.60
C MET A 171 -5.10 13.93 -2.36
N ARG A 172 -6.39 13.60 -2.41
CA ARG A 172 -7.06 12.88 -1.30
C ARG A 172 -6.49 11.48 -1.09
N VAL A 173 -6.21 10.75 -2.17
CA VAL A 173 -5.55 9.44 -2.09
C VAL A 173 -4.15 9.57 -1.51
N LEU A 174 -3.34 10.51 -2.04
CA LEU A 174 -2.01 10.79 -1.49
C LEU A 174 -2.08 11.16 0.00
N ARG A 175 -3.04 12.00 0.40
CA ARG A 175 -3.21 12.39 1.80
C ARG A 175 -3.41 11.16 2.68
N ALA A 176 -4.26 10.22 2.26
CA ALA A 176 -4.49 8.97 2.98
C ALA A 176 -3.22 8.11 3.08
N VAL A 177 -2.43 8.01 2.00
CA VAL A 177 -1.16 7.28 1.97
C VAL A 177 -0.13 7.90 2.91
N PHE A 178 0.02 9.24 2.89
CA PHE A 178 0.92 9.94 3.81
C PHE A 178 0.47 9.79 5.27
N ASN A 179 -0.83 9.90 5.56
CA ASN A 179 -1.34 9.70 6.92
C ASN A 179 -1.08 8.26 7.41
N PHE A 180 -1.28 7.25 6.55
CA PHE A 180 -0.88 5.88 6.86
C PHE A 180 0.62 5.80 7.16
N ALA A 181 1.44 6.42 6.33
CA ALA A 181 2.89 6.39 6.48
C ALA A 181 3.39 7.02 7.79
N VAL A 182 2.76 8.11 8.23
CA VAL A 182 3.08 8.80 9.49
C VAL A 182 2.92 7.85 10.69
N HIS A 183 1.94 6.96 10.68
CA HIS A 183 1.68 6.05 11.79
C HIS A 183 2.47 4.74 11.70
N GLU A 184 2.64 4.19 10.50
CA GLU A 184 3.31 2.89 10.32
C GLU A 184 4.84 2.98 10.32
N TYR A 185 5.39 4.10 9.86
CA TYR A 185 6.83 4.27 9.67
C TYR A 185 7.40 5.22 10.72
N GLN A 186 7.75 4.65 11.87
CA GLN A 186 8.36 5.34 13.01
C GLN A 186 9.85 5.01 13.16
N LEU A 187 10.59 6.00 13.67
CA LEU A 187 11.95 5.85 14.16
C LEU A 187 11.96 5.05 15.48
N ASP A 188 13.15 4.64 15.92
CA ASP A 188 13.31 3.84 17.15
C ASP A 188 12.90 4.61 18.42
N ASP A 189 12.82 5.94 18.37
CA ASP A 189 12.32 6.82 19.44
C ASP A 189 10.79 7.06 19.36
N GLY A 190 10.11 6.41 18.41
CA GLY A 190 8.67 6.55 18.16
C GLY A 190 8.27 7.78 17.34
N GLN A 191 9.22 8.62 16.92
CA GLN A 191 8.90 9.76 16.08
C GLN A 191 8.56 9.31 14.65
N PRO A 192 7.55 9.93 14.01
CA PRO A 192 7.20 9.60 12.63
C PRO A 192 8.31 10.06 11.69
N ILE A 193 8.63 9.24 10.69
CA ILE A 193 9.65 9.59 9.69
C ILE A 193 9.21 10.77 8.82
N ILE A 194 7.91 10.91 8.64
CA ILE A 194 7.29 12.08 8.01
C ILE A 194 6.54 12.81 9.10
N ALA A 195 7.05 13.96 9.53
CA ALA A 195 6.42 14.73 10.60
C ALA A 195 5.12 15.39 10.15
N ILE A 196 5.06 15.83 8.88
CA ILE A 196 3.92 16.61 8.34
C ILE A 196 3.56 16.06 6.98
N ASN A 197 2.27 15.84 6.76
CA ASN A 197 1.75 15.43 5.47
C ASN A 197 1.82 16.61 4.47
N PRO A 198 2.62 16.53 3.39
CA PRO A 198 2.81 17.64 2.46
C PRO A 198 1.54 18.03 1.70
N VAL A 199 0.52 17.15 1.64
CA VAL A 199 -0.77 17.45 1.00
C VAL A 199 -1.57 18.48 1.77
N GLU A 200 -1.38 18.59 3.09
CA GLU A 200 -2.12 19.54 3.93
C GLU A 200 -1.84 20.99 3.56
N TYR A 201 -0.70 21.25 2.93
CA TYR A 201 -0.37 22.54 2.35
C TYR A 201 -1.46 23.04 1.38
N LEU A 202 -2.13 22.17 0.62
CA LEU A 202 -3.21 22.57 -0.29
C LEU A 202 -4.39 23.21 0.46
N SER A 203 -4.67 22.74 1.68
CA SER A 203 -5.70 23.32 2.54
C SER A 203 -5.24 24.65 3.12
N HIS A 204 -4.01 24.71 3.62
CA HIS A 204 -3.42 25.95 4.14
C HIS A 204 -3.39 27.06 3.08
N ALA A 205 -2.92 26.74 1.88
CA ALA A 205 -2.83 27.66 0.75
C ALA A 205 -4.16 27.87 0.01
N ARG A 206 -5.28 27.29 0.51
CA ARG A 206 -6.62 27.34 -0.12
C ARG A 206 -6.60 27.00 -1.62
N SER A 207 -5.74 26.08 -2.01
CA SER A 207 -5.45 25.75 -3.42
C SER A 207 -6.32 24.63 -3.98
N TRP A 208 -7.17 24.01 -3.17
CA TRP A 208 -8.13 23.01 -3.64
C TRP A 208 -9.08 23.61 -4.67
N TYR A 209 -9.29 22.92 -5.80
CA TYR A 209 -10.26 23.37 -6.78
C TYR A 209 -11.68 23.24 -6.25
N ARG A 210 -12.50 24.27 -6.46
CA ARG A 210 -13.96 24.13 -6.37
C ARG A 210 -14.44 23.25 -7.53
N VAL A 211 -15.17 22.19 -7.20
CA VAL A 211 -15.77 21.26 -8.17
C VAL A 211 -17.24 21.17 -7.83
N ASP A 212 -18.06 21.85 -8.62
CA ASP A 212 -19.50 21.86 -8.40
C ASP A 212 -20.13 20.53 -8.82
N ARG A 213 -21.25 20.20 -8.18
CA ARG A 213 -22.02 19.00 -8.47
C ARG A 213 -22.60 19.08 -9.88
N LYS A 214 -22.50 18.00 -10.66
CA LYS A 214 -23.23 17.87 -11.93
C LYS A 214 -24.74 17.84 -11.67
N ASN A 215 -25.47 18.75 -12.29
CA ASN A 215 -26.93 18.90 -12.18
C ASN A 215 -27.66 18.52 -13.48
N THR A 216 -26.97 17.91 -14.44
CA THR A 216 -27.57 17.40 -15.67
C THR A 216 -28.59 16.31 -15.32
N MET A 217 -29.84 16.52 -15.73
CA MET A 217 -30.96 15.62 -15.52
C MET A 217 -31.91 15.68 -16.72
N ILE A 218 -32.60 14.58 -17.00
CA ILE A 218 -33.71 14.56 -17.95
C ILE A 218 -34.89 15.23 -17.23
N LYS A 219 -35.35 16.36 -17.75
CA LYS A 219 -36.50 17.09 -17.19
C LYS A 219 -37.81 16.45 -17.63
N ASN A 220 -38.89 16.68 -16.89
CA ASN A 220 -40.21 16.09 -17.18
C ASN A 220 -40.68 16.33 -18.63
N HIS A 221 -40.52 17.54 -19.17
CA HIS A 221 -40.90 17.85 -20.56
C HIS A 221 -40.03 17.15 -21.62
N GLN A 222 -38.88 16.59 -21.23
CA GLN A 222 -37.99 15.84 -22.12
C GLN A 222 -38.28 14.33 -22.09
N LEU A 223 -39.08 13.85 -21.13
CA LEU A 223 -39.34 12.41 -20.96
C LEU A 223 -40.05 11.80 -22.17
N ALA A 224 -41.00 12.53 -22.78
CA ALA A 224 -41.71 12.04 -23.97
C ALA A 224 -40.74 11.80 -25.14
N ALA A 225 -39.92 12.80 -25.48
CA ALA A 225 -38.93 12.68 -26.55
C ALA A 225 -37.85 11.63 -26.22
N TRP A 226 -37.43 11.54 -24.95
CA TRP A 226 -36.48 10.53 -24.50
C TRP A 226 -37.05 9.11 -24.64
N SER A 227 -38.31 8.89 -24.25
CA SER A 227 -39.00 7.61 -24.38
C SER A 227 -39.15 7.20 -25.84
N GLU A 228 -39.51 8.14 -26.72
CA GLU A 228 -39.60 7.88 -28.16
C GLU A 228 -38.23 7.48 -28.75
N ALA A 229 -37.17 8.20 -28.38
CA ALA A 229 -35.81 7.86 -28.80
C ALA A 229 -35.38 6.48 -28.32
N LEU A 230 -35.80 6.09 -27.10
CA LEU A 230 -35.51 4.78 -26.54
C LEU A 230 -36.26 3.65 -27.25
N THR A 231 -37.51 3.89 -27.66
CA THR A 231 -38.28 2.96 -28.49
C THR A 231 -37.59 2.76 -29.83
N LYS A 232 -37.22 3.84 -30.53
CA LYS A 232 -36.47 3.78 -31.79
C LYS A 232 -35.13 3.06 -31.66
N LEU A 233 -34.43 3.24 -30.53
CA LEU A 233 -33.21 2.49 -30.25
C LEU A 233 -33.51 0.99 -30.26
N GLY A 234 -34.49 0.52 -29.49
CA GLY A 234 -34.84 -0.90 -29.42
C GLY A 234 -35.29 -1.53 -30.74
N GLU A 235 -35.73 -0.72 -31.70
CA GLU A 235 -36.13 -1.16 -33.05
C GLU A 235 -34.94 -1.21 -34.04
N GLN A 236 -33.74 -0.83 -33.63
CA GLN A 236 -32.55 -0.89 -34.50
C GLN A 236 -32.02 -2.31 -34.66
N GLU A 237 -32.47 -2.99 -35.73
CA GLU A 237 -32.00 -4.33 -36.09
C GLU A 237 -30.50 -4.40 -36.38
N SER A 238 -29.90 -3.31 -36.85
CA SER A 238 -28.45 -3.22 -37.12
C SER A 238 -27.59 -3.17 -35.86
N TYR A 239 -28.19 -2.99 -34.68
CA TYR A 239 -27.50 -2.95 -33.40
C TYR A 239 -28.00 -4.08 -32.47
N PRO A 240 -27.32 -5.23 -32.43
CA PRO A 240 -27.82 -6.43 -31.72
C PRO A 240 -28.14 -6.23 -30.23
N GLN A 241 -27.52 -5.24 -29.57
CA GLN A 241 -27.74 -4.95 -28.15
C GLN A 241 -28.82 -3.89 -27.90
N ALA A 242 -29.51 -3.40 -28.93
CA ALA A 242 -30.39 -2.24 -28.78
C ALA A 242 -31.57 -2.48 -27.83
N THR A 243 -32.22 -3.64 -27.93
CA THR A 243 -33.30 -4.05 -27.03
C THR A 243 -32.81 -4.14 -25.58
N MET A 244 -31.64 -4.75 -25.36
CA MET A 244 -31.03 -4.84 -24.02
C MET A 244 -30.80 -3.45 -23.41
N TRP A 245 -30.30 -2.48 -24.19
CA TRP A 245 -30.12 -1.11 -23.71
C TRP A 245 -31.44 -0.42 -23.40
N LYS A 246 -32.46 -0.61 -24.25
CA LYS A 246 -33.83 -0.12 -23.99
C LYS A 246 -34.33 -0.63 -22.65
N ASP A 247 -34.29 -1.94 -22.44
CA ASP A 247 -34.79 -2.59 -21.21
C ASP A 247 -33.99 -2.13 -19.99
N TYR A 248 -32.67 -2.02 -20.12
CA TYR A 248 -31.79 -1.53 -19.06
C TYR A 248 -32.10 -0.10 -18.63
N PHE A 249 -32.34 0.81 -19.58
CA PHE A 249 -32.69 2.19 -19.27
C PHE A 249 -34.08 2.32 -18.65
N LEU A 250 -35.06 1.52 -19.10
CA LEU A 250 -36.38 1.45 -18.49
C LEU A 250 -36.29 0.91 -17.05
N LEU A 251 -35.52 -0.16 -16.83
CA LEU A 251 -35.28 -0.73 -15.51
C LEU A 251 -34.76 0.34 -14.55
N ILE A 252 -33.72 1.08 -14.93
CA ILE A 252 -33.16 2.16 -14.08
C ILE A 252 -34.18 3.26 -13.82
N LEU A 253 -34.94 3.68 -14.85
CA LEU A 253 -35.90 4.76 -14.71
C LEU A 253 -37.02 4.39 -13.73
N TYR A 254 -37.59 3.20 -13.84
CA TYR A 254 -38.73 2.77 -13.03
C TYR A 254 -38.36 2.30 -11.62
N THR A 255 -37.12 1.84 -11.42
CA THR A 255 -36.68 1.31 -10.10
C THR A 255 -35.79 2.27 -9.32
N GLY A 256 -35.17 3.25 -9.98
CA GLY A 256 -34.19 4.14 -9.36
C GLY A 256 -32.87 3.46 -8.98
N LEU A 257 -32.62 2.22 -9.44
CA LEU A 257 -31.39 1.49 -9.16
C LEU A 257 -30.15 2.25 -9.63
N ARG A 258 -29.04 2.11 -8.90
CA ARG A 258 -27.76 2.61 -9.41
C ARG A 258 -27.38 1.81 -10.65
N ARG A 259 -26.74 2.50 -11.60
CA ARG A 259 -26.26 1.93 -12.87
C ARG A 259 -25.64 0.52 -12.73
N MET A 260 -24.72 0.34 -11.79
CA MET A 260 -24.05 -0.96 -11.59
C MET A 260 -24.94 -1.99 -10.90
N GLU A 261 -25.82 -1.58 -9.99
CA GLU A 261 -26.76 -2.48 -9.30
C GLU A 261 -27.74 -3.10 -10.31
N ALA A 262 -28.28 -2.28 -11.22
CA ALA A 262 -29.12 -2.77 -12.33
C ALA A 262 -28.34 -3.66 -13.31
N ALA A 263 -27.11 -3.28 -13.65
CA ALA A 263 -26.30 -4.01 -14.63
C ALA A 263 -25.79 -5.37 -14.13
N SER A 264 -25.72 -5.57 -12.82
CA SER A 264 -25.25 -6.81 -12.19
C SER A 264 -26.38 -7.67 -11.62
N LEU A 265 -27.64 -7.29 -11.84
CA LEU A 265 -28.79 -8.06 -11.37
C LEU A 265 -28.79 -9.44 -12.06
N SER A 266 -29.00 -10.50 -11.28
CA SER A 266 -28.97 -11.89 -11.77
C SER A 266 -30.35 -12.53 -11.66
N TRP A 267 -30.67 -13.45 -12.57
CA TRP A 267 -31.94 -14.19 -12.56
C TRP A 267 -32.22 -14.93 -11.25
N LYS A 268 -31.18 -15.39 -10.54
CA LYS A 268 -31.33 -16.02 -9.22
C LYS A 268 -31.88 -15.08 -8.14
N ASP A 269 -31.74 -13.78 -8.35
CA ASP A 269 -32.16 -12.74 -7.41
C ASP A 269 -33.56 -12.21 -7.75
N ILE A 270 -34.24 -12.81 -8.73
CA ILE A 270 -35.59 -12.46 -9.18
C ILE A 270 -36.56 -13.55 -8.71
N ASP A 271 -37.60 -13.14 -7.99
CA ASP A 271 -38.74 -13.97 -7.63
C ASP A 271 -39.96 -13.54 -8.45
N PHE A 272 -40.28 -14.32 -9.47
CA PHE A 272 -41.43 -14.06 -10.35
C PHE A 272 -42.78 -14.32 -9.67
N GLN A 273 -42.83 -15.20 -8.65
CA GLN A 273 -44.08 -15.46 -7.92
C GLN A 273 -44.38 -14.29 -6.98
N ALA A 274 -43.37 -13.81 -6.26
CA ALA A 274 -43.49 -12.64 -5.40
C ALA A 274 -43.48 -11.31 -6.19
N LYS A 275 -43.13 -11.35 -7.49
CA LYS A 275 -42.90 -10.18 -8.33
C LYS A 275 -41.89 -9.20 -7.72
N THR A 276 -40.76 -9.72 -7.23
CA THR A 276 -39.70 -8.91 -6.62
C THR A 276 -38.33 -9.27 -7.17
N PHE A 277 -37.36 -8.38 -6.98
CA PHE A 277 -35.95 -8.69 -7.17
C PHE A 277 -35.11 -8.13 -6.03
N THR A 278 -33.98 -8.77 -5.74
CA THR A 278 -33.09 -8.41 -4.62
C THR A 278 -31.73 -7.96 -5.12
N VAL A 279 -31.25 -6.82 -4.62
CA VAL A 279 -29.93 -6.29 -4.96
C VAL A 279 -28.94 -6.62 -3.86
N GLN A 280 -28.03 -7.54 -4.15
CA GLN A 280 -27.10 -8.11 -3.18
C GLN A 280 -25.86 -7.22 -2.93
N ASP A 281 -25.17 -6.76 -3.99
CA ASP A 281 -23.94 -5.96 -3.86
C ASP A 281 -24.20 -4.46 -4.10
N THR A 282 -24.73 -3.78 -3.09
CA THR A 282 -24.96 -2.34 -3.19
C THR A 282 -23.71 -1.53 -2.87
N LYS A 283 -23.72 -0.27 -3.31
CA LYS A 283 -22.66 0.68 -2.96
C LYS A 283 -22.54 0.91 -1.45
N ASN A 284 -23.67 0.85 -0.74
CA ASN A 284 -23.76 1.13 0.70
C ASN A 284 -23.65 -0.13 1.57
N ARG A 285 -23.49 -1.32 0.95
CA ARG A 285 -23.44 -2.64 1.62
C ARG A 285 -24.75 -3.05 2.31
N GLU A 286 -25.86 -2.42 1.95
CA GLU A 286 -27.21 -2.79 2.40
C GLU A 286 -27.93 -3.52 1.28
N ILE A 287 -28.37 -4.75 1.57
CA ILE A 287 -29.21 -5.53 0.67
C ILE A 287 -30.62 -4.94 0.72
N HIS A 288 -31.27 -4.81 -0.43
CA HIS A 288 -32.67 -4.40 -0.49
C HIS A 288 -33.40 -5.13 -1.60
N THR A 289 -34.71 -5.31 -1.40
CA THR A 289 -35.62 -5.97 -2.32
C THR A 289 -36.63 -4.95 -2.82
N LEU A 290 -36.85 -4.91 -4.13
CA LEU A 290 -37.80 -4.00 -4.78
C LEU A 290 -38.89 -4.79 -5.51
N PRO A 291 -40.13 -4.27 -5.55
CA PRO A 291 -41.19 -4.86 -6.37
C PRO A 291 -40.93 -4.59 -7.86
N MET A 292 -41.39 -5.51 -8.69
CA MET A 292 -41.50 -5.33 -10.14
C MET A 292 -42.84 -4.67 -10.45
N SER A 293 -42.80 -3.49 -11.07
CA SER A 293 -44.00 -2.83 -11.60
C SER A 293 -44.59 -3.63 -12.78
N ASP A 294 -45.83 -3.35 -13.15
CA ASP A 294 -46.48 -3.95 -14.34
C ASP A 294 -45.71 -3.72 -15.65
N VAL A 295 -44.85 -2.69 -15.70
CA VAL A 295 -43.98 -2.40 -16.86
C VAL A 295 -42.73 -3.29 -16.91
N LEU A 296 -42.31 -3.86 -15.77
CA LEU A 296 -41.07 -4.62 -15.63
C LEU A 296 -41.29 -6.14 -15.54
N TYR A 297 -42.51 -6.57 -15.20
CA TYR A 297 -42.92 -7.97 -15.15
C TYR A 297 -43.44 -8.42 -16.52
#